data_AF-A0A4Q3DVR1-F1
#
_entry.id   AF-A0A4Q3DVR1-F1
#
_cell.length_a   1.000
_cell.length_b   1.000
_cell.length_c   1.000
_cell.angle_alpha   90.00
_cell.angle_beta   90.00
_cell.angle_gamma   90.00
#
_symmetry.space_group_name_H-M   'P 1'
#
loop_
_entity.id
_entity.type
_entity.pdbx_description
1 polymer ?
#
loop_
_entity_poly.entity_id
_entity_poly.type
_entity_poly.pdbx_seq_one_letter_code
_entity_poly.pdbx_strand_id
1 'polypeptide(L)'
;MPHVLKLLLALLSAGLMALAATAPSLGQAEPEVRVFVPDVPGGVIVSNCYRAVGNVYGARTFEICLKQRGTYTARGAGLRCNGRLNWDVEGIHVNIQLRRTSCGNGVAWSADRLSCRPSLILGLIAGLLKQDKPLLDNLVCDYTPAKGSGAKKTSFVVHRI
;
A
#
# COMPACT_ATOMS: atom_id res chain seq x y z
N MET A 1 62.89 -15.65 -3.50
CA MET A 1 61.96 -14.51 -3.69
C MET A 1 60.72 -14.75 -4.60
N PRO A 2 60.36 -15.94 -5.13
CA PRO A 2 59.14 -16.09 -5.96
C PRO A 2 57.88 -16.55 -5.21
N HIS A 3 57.96 -16.87 -3.91
CA HIS A 3 56.82 -17.41 -3.14
C HIS A 3 55.99 -16.32 -2.44
N VAL A 4 56.62 -15.19 -2.07
CA VAL A 4 55.95 -14.06 -1.41
C VAL A 4 54.96 -13.36 -2.36
N LEU A 5 55.32 -13.26 -3.65
CA LEU A 5 54.47 -12.65 -4.69
C LEU A 5 53.20 -13.47 -4.95
N LYS A 6 53.28 -14.81 -4.91
CA LYS A 6 52.11 -15.70 -5.10
C LYS A 6 51.13 -15.63 -3.93
N LEU A 7 51.64 -15.47 -2.70
CA LEU A 7 50.80 -15.30 -1.50
C LEU A 7 50.08 -13.95 -1.49
N LEU A 8 50.74 -12.88 -1.94
CA LEU A 8 50.13 -11.55 -2.06
C LEU A 8 49.01 -11.52 -3.12
N LEU A 9 49.18 -12.16 -4.28
CA LEU A 9 48.12 -12.24 -5.29
C LEU A 9 46.89 -13.05 -4.81
N ALA A 10 47.09 -14.13 -4.06
CA ALA A 10 45.98 -14.94 -3.53
C ALA A 10 45.13 -14.19 -2.49
N LEU A 11 45.76 -13.35 -1.66
CA LEU A 11 45.07 -12.52 -0.67
C LEU A 11 44.25 -11.39 -1.31
N LEU A 12 44.73 -10.82 -2.43
CA LEU A 12 43.99 -9.81 -3.19
C LEU A 12 42.74 -10.37 -3.88
N SER A 13 42.78 -11.62 -4.36
CA SER A 13 41.60 -12.28 -4.95
C SER A 13 40.54 -12.67 -3.92
N ALA A 14 40.93 -12.99 -2.68
CA ALA A 14 39.99 -13.33 -1.61
C ALA A 14 39.32 -12.08 -1.00
N GLY A 15 40.00 -10.92 -1.00
CA GLY A 15 39.43 -9.66 -0.53
C GLY A 15 38.33 -9.10 -1.44
N LEU A 16 38.42 -9.31 -2.76
CA LEU A 16 37.46 -8.73 -3.72
C LEU A 16 36.10 -9.43 -3.75
N MET A 17 36.03 -10.73 -3.39
CA MET A 17 34.75 -11.46 -3.32
C MET A 17 33.95 -11.16 -2.04
N ALA A 18 34.60 -10.66 -0.98
CA ALA A 18 33.93 -10.34 0.28
C ALA A 18 33.19 -8.99 0.26
N LEU A 19 33.50 -8.08 -0.68
CA LEU A 19 32.87 -6.76 -0.77
C LEU A 19 31.59 -6.72 -1.63
N ALA A 20 31.27 -7.77 -2.39
CA ALA A 20 30.06 -7.79 -3.21
C ALA A 20 28.79 -8.20 -2.44
N ALA A 21 28.92 -8.72 -1.21
CA ALA A 21 27.81 -9.28 -0.44
C ALA A 21 27.05 -8.27 0.44
N THR A 22 27.50 -7.01 0.53
CA THR A 22 26.90 -5.99 1.41
C THR A 22 26.30 -4.81 0.65
N ALA A 23 26.06 -4.94 -0.66
CA ALA A 23 25.31 -3.92 -1.38
C ALA A 23 23.89 -3.82 -0.77
N PRO A 24 23.52 -2.70 -0.13
CA PRO A 24 22.14 -2.49 0.24
C PRO A 24 21.34 -2.52 -1.05
N SER A 25 20.34 -3.39 -1.13
CA SER A 25 19.40 -3.40 -2.25
C SER A 25 18.83 -2.00 -2.39
N LEU A 26 19.28 -1.24 -3.39
CA LEU A 26 18.65 0.01 -3.77
C LEU A 26 17.19 -0.34 -4.04
N GLY A 27 16.29 0.13 -3.17
CA GLY A 27 14.87 -0.18 -3.22
C GLY A 27 14.36 0.11 -4.63
N GLN A 28 13.84 -0.91 -5.31
CA GLN A 28 13.16 -0.73 -6.58
C GLN A 28 12.05 0.30 -6.39
N ALA A 29 12.04 1.34 -7.21
CA ALA A 29 10.97 2.33 -7.21
C ALA A 29 9.62 1.61 -7.34
N GLU A 30 8.70 1.87 -6.42
CA GLU A 30 7.40 1.20 -6.45
C GLU A 30 6.63 1.60 -7.72
N PRO A 31 5.94 0.64 -8.37
CA PRO A 31 5.23 0.93 -9.62
C PRO A 31 4.11 1.94 -9.37
N GLU A 32 4.10 3.03 -10.17
CA GLU A 32 3.00 4.00 -10.20
C GLU A 32 1.78 3.37 -10.88
N VAL A 33 0.74 3.07 -10.10
CA VAL A 33 -0.53 2.58 -10.65
C VAL A 33 -1.52 3.73 -10.71
N ARG A 34 -2.23 3.84 -11.83
CA ARG A 34 -3.12 4.96 -12.14
C ARG A 34 -4.56 4.52 -12.31
N VAL A 35 -5.48 5.39 -11.92
CA VAL A 35 -6.93 5.26 -12.12
C VAL A 35 -7.36 6.25 -13.19
N PHE A 36 -8.28 5.82 -14.06
CA PHE A 36 -8.87 6.73 -15.04
C PHE A 36 -9.77 7.73 -14.31
N VAL A 37 -9.58 9.01 -14.60
CA VAL A 37 -10.44 10.09 -14.11
C VAL A 37 -10.86 10.90 -15.32
N PRO A 38 -12.17 11.11 -15.56
CA PRO A 38 -12.63 12.01 -16.60
C PRO A 38 -11.93 13.37 -16.49
N ASP A 39 -11.62 13.96 -17.64
CA ASP A 39 -10.96 15.26 -17.75
C ASP A 39 -9.50 15.32 -17.22
N VAL A 40 -8.88 14.20 -16.84
CA VAL A 40 -7.44 14.13 -16.49
C VAL A 40 -6.69 13.22 -17.47
N PRO A 41 -5.98 13.77 -18.47
CA PRO A 41 -5.19 12.99 -19.42
C PRO A 41 -4.15 12.12 -18.70
N GLY A 42 -4.11 10.83 -19.03
CA GLY A 42 -3.17 9.87 -18.42
C GLY A 42 -3.54 9.39 -17.01
N GLY A 43 -4.67 9.85 -16.45
CA GLY A 43 -5.18 9.40 -15.16
C GLY A 43 -4.37 9.86 -13.94
N VAL A 44 -4.82 9.46 -12.76
CA VAL A 44 -4.29 9.90 -11.46
C VAL A 44 -3.62 8.74 -10.74
N ILE A 45 -2.46 8.98 -10.15
CA ILE A 45 -1.72 7.98 -9.38
C ILE A 45 -2.46 7.68 -8.07
N VAL A 46 -2.70 6.39 -7.82
CA VAL A 46 -3.40 5.90 -6.62
C VAL A 46 -2.54 4.99 -5.75
N SER A 47 -1.36 4.58 -6.23
CA SER A 47 -0.44 3.74 -5.47
C SER A 47 0.19 4.52 -4.31
N ASN A 48 -0.50 4.56 -3.16
CA ASN A 48 -0.09 5.27 -1.95
C ASN A 48 -0.70 4.65 -0.68
N CYS A 49 -0.36 5.19 0.49
CA CYS A 49 -1.03 4.88 1.74
C CYS A 49 -2.17 5.87 2.02
N TYR A 50 -3.27 5.34 2.52
CA TYR A 50 -4.47 6.09 2.86
C TYR A 50 -4.96 5.68 4.25
N ARG A 51 -5.53 6.64 4.97
CA ARG A 51 -6.13 6.47 6.29
C ARG A 51 -7.61 6.83 6.24
N ALA A 52 -8.45 5.97 6.81
CA ALA A 52 -9.88 6.22 6.94
C ALA A 52 -10.20 7.39 7.86
N VAL A 53 -11.25 8.12 7.49
CA VAL A 53 -11.87 9.15 8.31
C VAL A 53 -12.82 8.50 9.29
N GLY A 54 -12.56 8.73 10.58
CA GLY A 54 -13.37 8.15 11.64
C GLY A 54 -13.10 6.67 11.87
N ASN A 55 -14.05 6.00 12.51
CA ASN A 55 -13.89 4.62 12.94
C ASN A 55 -14.41 3.64 11.89
N VAL A 56 -13.69 2.53 11.69
CA VAL A 56 -14.11 1.41 10.85
C VAL A 56 -14.26 0.18 11.73
N TYR A 57 -15.50 -0.26 11.99
CA TYR A 57 -15.84 -1.40 12.86
C TYR A 57 -15.09 -1.41 14.21
N GLY A 58 -15.00 -0.25 14.88
CA GLY A 58 -14.33 -0.10 16.18
C GLY A 58 -12.82 0.15 16.11
N ALA A 59 -12.19 -0.01 14.94
CA ALA A 59 -10.84 0.50 14.72
C ALA A 59 -10.88 2.02 14.58
N ARG A 60 -10.16 2.73 15.45
CA ARG A 60 -9.97 4.19 15.40
C ARG A 60 -8.95 4.64 14.36
N THR A 61 -8.06 3.72 14.00
CA THR A 61 -7.11 3.90 12.92
C THR A 61 -7.27 2.72 11.98
N PHE A 62 -7.67 3.01 10.74
CA PHE A 62 -7.73 2.05 9.67
C PHE A 62 -6.95 2.61 8.49
N GLU A 63 -5.91 1.92 8.08
CA GLU A 63 -5.01 2.36 7.00
C GLU A 63 -4.88 1.27 5.96
N ILE A 64 -4.76 1.68 4.70
CA ILE A 64 -4.50 0.81 3.56
C ILE A 64 -3.31 1.38 2.78
N CYS A 65 -2.37 0.53 2.40
CA CYS A 65 -1.25 0.90 1.56
C CYS A 65 -1.33 0.13 0.24
N LEU A 66 -1.62 0.86 -0.83
CA LEU A 66 -1.77 0.40 -2.21
C LEU A 66 -0.40 0.36 -2.88
N LYS A 67 0.40 -0.60 -2.45
CA LYS A 67 1.77 -0.84 -2.91
C LYS A 67 1.85 -2.21 -3.59
N GLN A 68 2.95 -2.51 -4.29
CA GLN A 68 3.15 -3.84 -4.89
C GLN A 68 2.95 -4.96 -3.84
N ARG A 69 3.40 -4.71 -2.61
CA ARG A 69 3.11 -5.54 -1.44
C ARG A 69 2.10 -4.84 -0.55
N GLY A 70 0.83 -4.91 -0.94
CA GLY A 70 -0.25 -4.24 -0.23
C GLY A 70 -0.39 -4.66 1.23
N THR A 71 -0.65 -3.68 2.10
CA THR A 71 -0.87 -3.88 3.54
C THR A 71 -2.06 -3.09 4.03
N TYR A 72 -2.63 -3.52 5.15
CA TYR A 72 -3.55 -2.71 5.93
C TYR A 72 -3.21 -2.75 7.41
N THR A 73 -3.59 -1.71 8.14
CA THR A 73 -3.55 -1.69 9.59
C THR A 73 -4.93 -1.37 10.14
N ALA A 74 -5.27 -2.01 11.25
CA ALA A 74 -6.49 -1.70 11.99
C ALA A 74 -6.18 -1.69 13.49
N ARG A 75 -6.34 -0.53 14.12
CA ARG A 75 -5.99 -0.29 15.52
C ARG A 75 -7.11 0.43 16.25
N GLY A 76 -7.33 0.07 17.51
CA GLY A 76 -8.37 0.64 18.37
C GLY A 76 -9.20 -0.43 19.06
N ALA A 77 -9.84 -0.10 20.18
CA ALA A 77 -10.65 -1.04 20.96
C ALA A 77 -9.94 -2.39 21.29
N GLY A 78 -8.63 -2.33 21.57
CA GLY A 78 -7.81 -3.53 21.84
C GLY A 78 -7.33 -4.29 20.59
N LEU A 79 -7.72 -3.86 19.39
CA LEU A 79 -7.25 -4.42 18.11
C LEU A 79 -5.87 -3.88 17.74
N ARG A 80 -4.99 -4.78 17.28
CA ARG A 80 -3.67 -4.45 16.71
C ARG A 80 -3.39 -5.32 15.48
N CYS A 81 -4.09 -5.05 14.38
CA CYS A 81 -3.93 -5.79 13.14
C CYS A 81 -2.87 -5.13 12.25
N ASN A 82 -1.96 -5.94 11.69
CA ASN A 82 -1.09 -5.56 10.58
C ASN A 82 -1.20 -6.65 9.52
N GLY A 83 -2.07 -6.45 8.54
CA GLY A 83 -2.42 -7.46 7.56
C GLY A 83 -1.93 -7.16 6.16
N ARG A 84 -2.07 -8.15 5.29
CA ARG A 84 -1.81 -8.03 3.86
C ARG A 84 -3.12 -7.76 3.12
N LEU A 85 -3.04 -7.03 2.01
CA LEU A 85 -4.13 -6.90 1.07
C LEU A 85 -3.63 -7.20 -0.34
N ASN A 86 -4.56 -7.59 -1.20
CA ASN A 86 -4.38 -7.59 -2.65
C ASN A 86 -5.24 -6.46 -3.20
N TRP A 87 -4.82 -5.86 -4.31
CA TRP A 87 -5.59 -4.82 -4.95
C TRP A 87 -5.30 -4.74 -6.44
N ASP A 88 -6.25 -4.17 -7.17
CA ASP A 88 -6.21 -3.93 -8.60
C ASP A 88 -7.03 -2.68 -8.93
N VAL A 89 -6.89 -2.21 -10.17
CA VAL A 89 -7.66 -1.08 -10.69
C VAL A 89 -8.52 -1.57 -11.86
N GLU A 90 -9.80 -1.25 -11.82
CA GLU A 90 -10.78 -1.51 -12.87
C GLU A 90 -11.55 -0.22 -13.20
N GLY A 91 -11.16 0.43 -14.30
CA GLY A 91 -11.71 1.73 -14.70
C GLY A 91 -11.43 2.82 -13.67
N ILE A 92 -12.49 3.28 -12.99
CA ILE A 92 -12.41 4.29 -11.92
C ILE A 92 -12.29 3.68 -10.51
N HIS A 93 -12.42 2.35 -10.41
CA HIS A 93 -12.47 1.65 -9.13
C HIS A 93 -11.11 1.07 -8.79
N VAL A 94 -10.77 1.14 -7.51
CA VAL A 94 -9.67 0.41 -6.88
C VAL A 94 -10.32 -0.69 -6.05
N ASN A 95 -10.18 -1.94 -6.51
CA ASN A 95 -10.69 -3.10 -5.81
C ASN A 95 -9.63 -3.56 -4.81
N ILE A 96 -10.04 -3.77 -3.56
CA ILE A 96 -9.14 -4.17 -2.47
C ILE A 96 -9.72 -5.39 -1.77
N GLN A 97 -8.92 -6.43 -1.65
CA GLN A 97 -9.23 -7.62 -0.89
C GLN A 97 -8.29 -7.71 0.31
N LEU A 98 -8.84 -7.53 1.52
CA LEU A 98 -8.10 -7.76 2.75
C LEU A 98 -7.89 -9.27 2.93
N ARG A 99 -6.72 -9.65 3.43
CA ARG A 99 -6.47 -11.00 3.92
C ARG A 99 -6.81 -11.09 5.40
N ARG A 100 -7.46 -12.18 5.80
CA ARG A 100 -7.70 -12.48 7.22
C ARG A 100 -6.38 -12.42 7.99
N THR A 101 -6.34 -11.65 9.07
CA THR A 101 -5.11 -11.43 9.85
C THR A 101 -5.43 -11.41 11.34
N SER A 102 -4.62 -12.09 12.14
CA SER A 102 -4.71 -12.02 13.61
C SER A 102 -4.43 -10.60 14.12
N CYS A 103 -5.20 -10.16 15.13
CA CYS A 103 -5.10 -8.83 15.72
C CYS A 103 -4.69 -8.87 17.20
N GLY A 104 -4.29 -10.04 17.69
CA GLY A 104 -4.09 -10.33 19.11
C GLY A 104 -5.37 -10.70 19.83
N ASN A 105 -5.27 -11.10 21.10
CA ASN A 105 -6.42 -11.32 22.01
C ASN A 105 -7.51 -12.28 21.47
N GLY A 106 -7.11 -13.31 20.72
CA GLY A 106 -8.04 -14.29 20.15
C GLY A 106 -8.95 -13.75 19.03
N VAL A 107 -8.73 -12.52 18.57
CA VAL A 107 -9.52 -11.90 17.49
C VAL A 107 -8.71 -11.73 16.21
N ALA A 108 -9.40 -11.73 15.08
CA ALA A 108 -8.82 -11.55 13.77
C ALA A 108 -9.69 -10.64 12.92
N TRP A 109 -9.05 -9.79 12.13
CA TRP A 109 -9.73 -9.03 11.09
C TRP A 109 -10.08 -9.98 9.95
N SER A 110 -11.31 -9.90 9.45
CA SER A 110 -11.82 -10.79 8.41
C SER A 110 -11.25 -10.50 7.01
N ALA A 111 -11.47 -11.43 6.08
CA ALA A 111 -11.08 -11.28 4.68
C ALA A 111 -12.12 -10.43 3.92
N ASP A 112 -12.20 -9.15 4.28
CA ASP A 112 -13.21 -8.23 3.78
C ASP A 112 -12.82 -7.60 2.44
N ARG A 113 -13.78 -6.98 1.76
CA ARG A 113 -13.58 -6.30 0.47
C ARG A 113 -13.85 -4.83 0.58
N LEU A 114 -13.06 -4.03 -0.12
CA LEU A 114 -13.33 -2.62 -0.35
C LEU A 114 -13.36 -2.36 -1.85
N SER A 115 -14.27 -1.50 -2.28
CA SER A 115 -14.22 -0.89 -3.61
C SER A 115 -14.11 0.61 -3.40
N CYS A 116 -12.99 1.19 -3.80
CA CYS A 116 -12.70 2.60 -3.62
C CYS A 116 -12.73 3.33 -4.96
N ARG A 117 -13.16 4.59 -4.95
CA ARG A 117 -13.16 5.45 -6.13
C ARG A 117 -12.69 6.85 -5.78
N PRO A 118 -12.09 7.59 -6.73
CA PRO A 118 -11.73 8.98 -6.53
C PRO A 118 -12.89 9.80 -5.96
N SER A 119 -12.62 10.57 -4.92
CA SER A 119 -13.58 11.56 -4.43
C SER A 119 -13.54 12.76 -5.38
N LEU A 120 -14.37 12.71 -6.43
CA LEU A 120 -14.44 13.75 -7.46
C LEU A 120 -15.30 14.92 -6.98
N ILE A 121 -14.81 15.66 -5.98
CA ILE A 121 -15.35 16.98 -5.69
C ILE A 121 -14.77 17.93 -6.74
N LEU A 122 -15.64 18.56 -7.54
CA LEU A 122 -15.30 19.34 -8.76
C LEU A 122 -14.13 20.33 -8.60
N GLY A 123 -13.90 20.88 -7.40
CA GLY A 123 -12.78 21.78 -7.13
C GLY A 123 -11.38 21.14 -7.12
N LEU A 124 -11.28 19.82 -6.91
CA LEU A 124 -9.99 19.10 -6.85
C LEU A 124 -9.39 18.80 -8.23
N ILE A 125 -10.23 18.65 -9.25
CA ILE A 125 -9.79 18.28 -10.61
C ILE A 125 -8.92 19.38 -11.23
N ALA A 126 -9.27 20.66 -10.99
CA ALA A 126 -8.49 21.80 -11.46
C ALA A 126 -7.07 21.88 -10.88
N GLY A 127 -6.86 21.35 -9.67
CA GLY A 127 -5.54 21.23 -9.04
C GLY A 127 -4.69 20.10 -9.63
N LEU A 128 -5.34 18.98 -9.99
CA LEU A 128 -4.68 17.82 -10.60
C LEU A 128 -4.16 18.13 -12.01
N LEU A 129 -4.90 18.94 -12.79
CA LEU A 129 -4.50 19.33 -14.14
C LEU A 129 -3.21 20.17 -14.20
N LYS A 130 -2.78 20.76 -13.08
CA LYS A 130 -1.55 21.57 -13.00
C LYS A 130 -0.33 20.77 -12.52
N GLN A 131 -0.50 19.48 -12.21
CA GLN A 131 0.57 18.63 -11.70
C GLN A 131 1.12 17.74 -12.81
N ASP A 132 2.46 17.67 -12.91
CA ASP A 132 3.13 16.72 -13.82
C ASP A 132 2.83 15.25 -13.45
N LYS A 133 2.52 15.02 -12.17
CA LYS A 133 2.13 13.71 -11.62
C LYS A 133 0.92 13.89 -10.69
N PRO A 134 -0.31 13.92 -11.23
CA PRO A 134 -1.50 14.09 -10.41
C PRO A 134 -1.64 12.90 -9.46
N LEU A 135 -1.62 13.21 -8.16
CA LEU A 135 -1.75 12.21 -7.10
C LEU A 135 -3.11 12.35 -6.42
N LEU A 136 -3.74 11.22 -6.15
CA LEU A 136 -5.08 11.24 -5.55
C LEU A 136 -5.00 11.42 -4.03
N ASP A 137 -5.59 12.49 -3.53
CA ASP A 137 -5.65 12.78 -2.10
C ASP A 137 -6.71 11.98 -1.36
N ASN A 138 -7.85 11.75 -2.00
CA ASN A 138 -9.03 11.24 -1.33
C ASN A 138 -9.72 10.15 -2.14
N LEU A 139 -10.10 9.08 -1.46
CA LEU A 139 -10.92 8.01 -2.01
C LEU A 139 -12.18 7.85 -1.15
N VAL A 140 -13.31 7.57 -1.80
CA VAL A 140 -14.51 7.07 -1.13
C VAL A 140 -14.51 5.55 -1.29
N CYS A 141 -14.59 4.83 -0.19
CA CYS A 141 -14.52 3.37 -0.15
C CYS A 141 -15.82 2.77 0.37
N ASP A 142 -16.38 1.84 -0.38
CA ASP A 142 -17.48 0.98 0.04
C ASP A 142 -16.93 -0.32 0.62
N TYR A 143 -17.22 -0.57 1.89
CA TYR A 143 -16.74 -1.73 2.65
C TYR A 143 -17.78 -2.83 2.68
N THR A 144 -17.39 -4.02 2.23
CA THR A 144 -18.19 -5.24 2.28
C THR A 144 -17.54 -6.26 3.22
N PRO A 145 -18.12 -6.48 4.42
CA PRO A 145 -17.64 -7.49 5.35
C PRO A 145 -17.73 -8.91 4.77
N ALA A 146 -16.84 -9.79 5.23
CA ALA A 146 -16.89 -11.20 4.93
C ALA A 146 -18.22 -11.82 5.41
N LYS A 147 -18.71 -12.80 4.64
CA LYS A 147 -19.93 -13.54 4.97
C LYS A 147 -19.78 -14.18 6.36
N GLY A 148 -20.82 -14.05 7.19
CA GLY A 148 -20.83 -14.61 8.54
C GLY A 148 -20.17 -13.75 9.63
N SER A 149 -19.67 -12.55 9.31
CA SER A 149 -19.13 -11.62 10.32
C SER A 149 -20.19 -10.94 11.19
N GLY A 150 -21.46 -10.93 10.77
CA GLY A 150 -22.55 -10.19 11.42
C GLY A 150 -22.49 -8.67 11.22
N ALA A 151 -21.44 -8.16 10.58
CA ALA A 151 -21.26 -6.74 10.29
C ALA A 151 -22.06 -6.30 9.06
N LYS A 152 -22.57 -5.06 9.08
CA LYS A 152 -23.27 -4.45 7.94
C LYS A 152 -22.28 -3.73 7.02
N LYS A 153 -22.59 -3.66 5.72
CA LYS A 153 -21.84 -2.81 4.77
C LYS A 153 -21.83 -1.35 5.23
N THR A 154 -20.76 -0.63 4.94
CA THR A 154 -20.62 0.80 5.24
C THR A 154 -19.74 1.48 4.21
N SER A 155 -19.79 2.80 4.14
CA SER A 155 -18.93 3.61 3.27
C SER A 155 -18.17 4.63 4.09
N PHE A 156 -16.93 4.93 3.72
CA PHE A 156 -16.12 5.94 4.38
C PHE A 156 -15.14 6.58 3.41
N VAL A 157 -14.66 7.77 3.78
CA VAL A 157 -13.58 8.44 3.06
C VAL A 157 -12.24 7.95 3.61
N VAL A 158 -11.24 7.82 2.75
CA VAL A 158 -9.84 7.71 3.16
C VAL A 158 -9.03 8.86 2.57
N HIS A 159 -8.10 9.38 3.36
CA HIS A 159 -7.18 10.44 2.97
C HIS A 159 -5.77 9.89 2.83
N ARG A 160 -5.03 10.39 1.86
CA ARG A 160 -3.62 10.06 1.68
C ARG A 160 -2.79 10.52 2.90
N ILE A 161 -1.78 9.73 3.27
CA ILE A 161 -0.87 9.99 4.40
C ILE A 161 0.61 9.96 4.00
#